data_AF-A0A4Y9Z2Y5-F1
#
_entry.id   AF-A0A4Y9Z2Y5-F1
#
_cell.length_a   1.000
_cell.length_b   1.000
_cell.length_c   1.000
_cell.angle_alpha   90.00
_cell.angle_beta   90.00
_cell.angle_gamma   90.00
#
_symmetry.space_group_name_H-M   'P 1'
#
loop_
_entity.id
_entity.type
_entity.pdbx_description
1 polymer ?
#
loop_
_entity_poly.entity_id
_entity_poly.type
_entity_poly.pdbx_seq_one_letter_code
_entity_poly.pdbx_strand_id
1 'polypeptide(L)'
;MERLGFNEHGGNRPVHLADYQERPRILQAWERVRHNRAQWVIDCVSEALGVFLYCFAGVGATAPFVIGNLLQLPNIGSLFTVGFGYAIGIGLAISICSSQNGGHFNPAVTITAVLFKKYPVRTAARHIFAQILGGYIACLLIYLQWKQLITETEAALAAEGKLDAIQFTPHGPAGIIALYATPGSSVGIAFINEFVNGFVIGLVIWACVDPTNHFLPPAVVPWVIGLTYAIVIWGYSPVGLTANSARDIGGRLAAMTIWGTKASGGSYAALAALTNIPATILAYIVYEVCFADSSRGLSPLPAFAFARALTDPNARGIQYSNHAIAPSSRTAEAKPHTAEIW
;
A
#
# COMPACT_ATOMS: atom_id res chain seq x y z
N MET A 1 33.84 -28.52 -7.79
CA MET A 1 32.44 -29.01 -7.81
C MET A 1 32.25 -30.02 -6.68
N GLU A 2 32.54 -29.64 -5.44
CA GLU A 2 32.37 -30.55 -4.30
C GLU A 2 32.25 -29.71 -3.03
N ARG A 3 31.00 -29.51 -2.60
CA ARG A 3 30.51 -29.06 -1.28
C ARG A 3 29.00 -28.75 -1.39
N LEU A 4 28.23 -29.64 -2.02
CA LEU A 4 26.82 -29.75 -1.69
C LEU A 4 26.76 -30.73 -0.52
N GLY A 5 26.86 -30.19 0.69
CA GLY A 5 26.78 -30.98 1.92
C GLY A 5 25.39 -31.56 2.08
N PHE A 6 25.18 -32.77 1.56
CA PHE A 6 24.20 -33.68 2.11
C PHE A 6 24.77 -34.19 3.44
N ASN A 7 24.29 -33.64 4.56
CA ASN A 7 24.57 -34.21 5.87
C ASN A 7 23.87 -35.58 5.98
N GLU A 8 24.58 -36.57 6.54
CA GLU A 8 24.14 -37.96 6.76
C GLU A 8 23.01 -38.13 7.81
N HIS A 9 22.32 -37.06 8.16
CA HIS A 9 21.12 -37.07 8.99
C HIS A 9 20.03 -36.32 8.23
N GLY A 10 19.02 -37.06 7.76
CA GLY A 10 17.95 -36.62 6.83
C GLY A 10 16.98 -35.55 7.35
N GLY A 11 17.49 -34.48 7.98
CA GLY A 11 16.79 -33.22 8.19
C GLY A 11 17.25 -32.23 7.14
N ASN A 12 16.36 -31.86 6.22
CA ASN A 12 16.65 -30.93 5.14
C ASN A 12 16.86 -29.51 5.72
N ARG A 13 18.07 -29.19 6.19
CA ARG A 13 18.41 -27.83 6.66
C ARG A 13 18.08 -26.85 5.52
N PRO A 14 17.38 -25.74 5.80
CA PRO A 14 17.14 -24.73 4.78
C PRO A 14 18.47 -24.21 4.22
N VAL A 15 18.57 -24.24 2.89
CA VAL A 15 19.64 -23.55 2.18
C VAL A 15 19.38 -22.05 2.26
N HIS A 16 20.29 -21.32 2.89
CA HIS A 16 20.29 -19.86 2.95
C HIS A 16 21.14 -19.29 1.81
N LEU A 17 20.85 -18.08 1.37
CA LEU A 17 21.68 -17.39 0.37
C LEU A 17 23.15 -17.30 0.83
N ALA A 18 23.37 -17.13 2.14
CA ALA A 18 24.70 -17.09 2.74
C ALA A 18 25.48 -18.41 2.62
N ASP A 19 24.81 -19.54 2.38
CA ASP A 19 25.47 -20.85 2.19
C ASP A 19 26.12 -20.97 0.80
N TYR A 20 25.66 -20.19 -0.19
CA TYR A 20 26.15 -20.22 -1.58
C TYR A 20 26.85 -18.92 -2.01
N GLN A 21 26.50 -17.78 -1.40
CA GLN A 21 27.04 -16.47 -1.76
C GLN A 21 27.54 -15.73 -0.50
N GLU A 22 28.86 -15.55 -0.39
CA GLU A 22 29.45 -14.79 0.69
C GLU A 22 29.14 -13.29 0.57
N ARG A 23 28.59 -12.70 1.63
CA ARG A 23 28.45 -11.24 1.73
C ARG A 23 29.71 -10.61 2.34
N PRO A 24 30.10 -9.38 1.95
CA PRO A 24 31.15 -8.63 2.61
C PRO A 24 30.96 -8.56 4.15
N ARG A 25 32.06 -8.69 4.91
CA ARG A 25 32.04 -8.74 6.39
C ARG A 25 31.34 -7.56 7.04
N ILE A 26 31.47 -6.36 6.46
CA ILE A 26 30.81 -5.14 6.95
C ILE A 26 29.28 -5.28 6.86
N LEU A 27 28.77 -5.85 5.78
CA LEU A 27 27.34 -6.08 5.60
C LEU A 27 26.82 -7.18 6.53
N GLN A 28 27.59 -8.24 6.76
CA GLN A 28 27.23 -9.26 7.76
C GLN A 28 27.19 -8.69 9.18
N ALA A 29 28.11 -7.78 9.52
CA ALA A 29 28.10 -7.08 10.81
C ALA A 29 26.85 -6.18 10.93
N TRP A 30 26.52 -5.43 9.88
CA TRP A 30 25.30 -4.63 9.82
C TRP A 30 24.04 -5.50 9.94
N GLU A 31 23.96 -6.64 9.26
CA GLU A 31 22.82 -7.56 9.35
C GLU A 31 22.58 -8.04 10.79
N ARG A 32 23.65 -8.37 11.51
CA ARG A 32 23.55 -8.73 12.94
C ARG A 32 23.02 -7.59 13.79
N VAL A 33 23.49 -6.35 13.56
CA VAL A 33 22.98 -5.17 14.27
C VAL A 33 21.52 -4.91 13.93
N ARG A 34 21.17 -4.96 12.63
CA ARG A 34 19.82 -4.81 12.11
C ARG A 34 18.86 -5.77 12.78
N HIS A 35 19.18 -7.07 12.74
CA HIS A 35 18.30 -8.12 13.27
C HIS A 35 18.12 -8.03 14.79
N ASN A 36 19.16 -7.66 15.52
CA ASN A 36 19.12 -7.66 16.98
C ASN A 36 18.55 -6.38 17.60
N ARG A 37 18.75 -5.21 16.95
CA ARG A 37 18.50 -3.90 17.60
C ARG A 37 17.71 -2.91 16.76
N ALA A 38 17.79 -2.99 15.43
CA ALA A 38 17.24 -1.97 14.53
C ALA A 38 16.12 -2.47 13.62
N GLN A 39 15.59 -3.69 13.84
CA GLN A 39 14.59 -4.29 12.98
C GLN A 39 13.34 -3.42 12.83
N TRP A 40 12.86 -2.86 13.93
CA TRP A 40 11.71 -1.95 13.93
C TRP A 40 11.95 -0.68 13.11
N VAL A 41 13.20 -0.20 13.00
CA VAL A 41 13.53 0.96 12.15
C VAL A 41 13.40 0.56 10.69
N ILE A 42 13.89 -0.62 10.33
CA ILE A 42 13.80 -1.15 8.96
C ILE A 42 12.36 -1.41 8.57
N ASP A 43 11.52 -1.89 9.49
CA ASP A 43 10.09 -2.06 9.26
C ASP A 43 9.42 -0.71 8.98
N CYS A 44 9.73 0.34 9.77
CA CYS A 44 9.25 1.70 9.50
C CYS A 44 9.77 2.24 8.16
N VAL A 45 11.05 2.04 7.82
CA VAL A 45 11.62 2.46 6.54
C VAL A 45 10.90 1.75 5.39
N SER A 46 10.57 0.46 5.54
CA SER A 46 9.82 -0.30 4.55
C SER A 46 8.41 0.27 4.33
N GLU A 47 7.69 0.57 5.41
CA GLU A 47 6.37 1.20 5.34
C GLU A 47 6.42 2.59 4.69
N ALA A 48 7.38 3.42 5.11
CA ALA A 48 7.59 4.75 4.53
C ALA A 48 7.96 4.68 3.04
N LEU A 49 8.86 3.77 2.67
CA LEU A 49 9.30 3.58 1.28
C LEU A 49 8.16 3.06 0.40
N GLY A 50 7.34 2.13 0.89
CA GLY A 50 6.18 1.63 0.15
C GLY A 50 5.19 2.76 -0.15
N VAL A 51 4.85 3.59 0.84
CA VAL A 51 4.00 4.76 0.62
C VAL A 51 4.64 5.78 -0.32
N PHE A 52 5.94 6.02 -0.13
CA PHE A 52 6.71 6.91 -0.98
C PHE A 52 6.65 6.49 -2.44
N LEU A 53 6.84 5.20 -2.75
CA LEU A 53 6.91 4.69 -4.13
C LEU A 53 5.62 4.93 -4.91
N TYR A 54 4.46 4.59 -4.33
CA TYR A 54 3.20 4.82 -5.04
C TYR A 54 2.80 6.29 -5.06
N CYS A 55 3.15 7.08 -4.03
CA CYS A 55 2.91 8.52 -4.07
C CYS A 55 3.80 9.16 -5.14
N PHE A 56 5.08 8.81 -5.20
CA PHE A 56 6.03 9.30 -6.20
C PHE A 56 5.53 9.02 -7.62
N ALA A 57 5.14 7.78 -7.92
CA ALA A 57 4.65 7.42 -9.25
C ALA A 57 3.29 8.05 -9.58
N GLY A 58 2.32 7.97 -8.67
CA GLY A 58 0.95 8.43 -8.90
C GLY A 58 0.78 9.95 -8.86
N VAL A 59 1.31 10.61 -7.82
CA VAL A 59 1.33 12.08 -7.71
C VAL A 59 2.25 12.68 -8.77
N GLY A 60 3.38 12.02 -9.07
CA GLY A 60 4.27 12.43 -10.17
C GLY A 60 3.58 12.40 -11.54
N ALA A 61 2.69 11.44 -11.79
CA ALA A 61 1.85 11.41 -12.99
C ALA A 61 0.68 12.43 -12.95
N THR A 62 0.28 12.87 -11.75
CA THR A 62 -0.76 13.91 -11.57
C THR A 62 -0.23 15.30 -11.93
N ALA A 63 1.05 15.58 -11.68
CA ALA A 63 1.68 16.86 -12.01
C ALA A 63 1.53 17.26 -13.50
N PRO A 64 1.94 16.43 -14.49
CA PRO A 64 1.73 16.75 -15.90
C PRO A 64 0.25 16.83 -16.25
N PHE A 65 -0.60 15.96 -15.69
CA PHE A 65 -2.05 15.98 -15.95
C PHE A 65 -2.70 17.30 -15.52
N VAL A 66 -2.38 17.81 -14.33
CA VAL A 66 -2.94 19.08 -13.83
C VAL A 66 -2.36 20.27 -14.58
N ILE A 67 -1.03 20.35 -14.70
CA ILE A 67 -0.37 21.48 -15.36
C ILE A 67 -0.71 21.53 -16.84
N GLY A 68 -0.73 20.38 -17.52
CA GLY A 68 -1.11 20.29 -18.92
C GLY A 68 -2.52 20.82 -19.18
N ASN A 69 -3.48 20.50 -18.31
CA ASN A 69 -4.84 21.04 -18.41
C ASN A 69 -4.90 22.55 -18.11
N LEU A 70 -4.18 23.03 -17.08
CA LEU A 70 -4.18 24.45 -16.73
C LEU A 70 -3.53 25.33 -17.82
N LEU A 71 -2.42 24.86 -18.39
CA LEU A 71 -1.66 25.57 -19.43
C LEU A 71 -2.12 25.22 -20.86
N GLN A 72 -3.15 24.39 -21.02
CA GLN A 72 -3.66 23.93 -22.32
C GLN A 72 -2.57 23.29 -23.21
N LEU A 73 -1.65 22.55 -22.60
CA LEU A 73 -0.57 21.86 -23.30
C LEU A 73 -1.09 20.50 -23.82
N PRO A 74 -1.15 20.29 -25.15
CA PRO A 74 -1.69 19.07 -25.69
C PRO A 74 -0.78 17.87 -25.37
N ASN A 75 -1.39 16.73 -25.06
CA ASN A 75 -0.72 15.44 -24.87
C ASN A 75 0.25 15.34 -23.67
N ILE A 76 0.12 16.21 -22.67
CA ILE A 76 0.95 16.15 -21.45
C ILE A 76 0.09 15.62 -20.28
N GLY A 77 0.11 14.31 -20.08
CA GLY A 77 -0.60 13.62 -19.00
C GLY A 77 -2.09 13.38 -19.26
N SER A 78 -2.67 12.43 -18.53
CA SER A 78 -4.09 12.09 -18.57
C SER A 78 -4.51 11.34 -17.32
N LEU A 79 -5.81 11.27 -17.04
CA LEU A 79 -6.32 10.44 -15.94
C LEU A 79 -5.88 8.96 -16.07
N PHE A 80 -5.76 8.48 -17.32
CA PHE A 80 -5.20 7.15 -17.59
C PHE A 80 -3.78 7.01 -17.03
N THR A 81 -2.88 7.95 -17.36
CA THR A 81 -1.50 7.95 -16.86
C THR A 81 -1.41 8.06 -15.35
N VAL A 82 -2.34 8.79 -14.70
CA VAL A 82 -2.39 8.88 -13.23
C VAL A 82 -2.72 7.52 -12.62
N GLY A 83 -3.81 6.87 -13.05
CA GLY A 83 -4.19 5.57 -12.51
C GLY A 83 -3.15 4.49 -12.81
N PHE A 84 -2.54 4.52 -14.00
CA PHE A 84 -1.45 3.61 -14.34
C PHE A 84 -0.19 3.86 -13.49
N GLY A 85 0.16 5.13 -13.24
CA GLY A 85 1.26 5.51 -12.35
C GLY A 85 1.06 4.99 -10.92
N TYR A 86 -0.14 5.14 -10.36
CA TYR A 86 -0.48 4.54 -9.05
C TYR A 86 -0.40 3.01 -9.10
N ALA A 87 -0.92 2.37 -10.15
CA ALA A 87 -0.92 0.90 -10.27
C ALA A 87 0.49 0.32 -10.24
N ILE A 88 1.39 0.88 -11.06
CA ILE A 88 2.80 0.46 -11.09
C ILE A 88 3.50 0.80 -9.79
N GLY A 89 3.28 2.00 -9.24
CA GLY A 89 3.86 2.42 -7.97
C GLY A 89 3.47 1.50 -6.81
N ILE A 90 2.20 1.06 -6.74
CA ILE A 90 1.72 0.10 -5.75
C ILE A 90 2.33 -1.28 -5.96
N GLY A 91 2.40 -1.74 -7.22
CA GLY A 91 3.09 -2.98 -7.56
C GLY A 91 4.53 -2.98 -7.07
N LEU A 92 5.28 -1.91 -7.36
CA LEU A 92 6.65 -1.73 -6.88
C LEU A 92 6.75 -1.67 -5.36
N ALA A 93 5.84 -0.94 -4.70
CA ALA A 93 5.79 -0.85 -3.24
C ALA A 93 5.66 -2.24 -2.60
N ILE A 94 4.70 -3.05 -3.05
CA ILE A 94 4.47 -4.40 -2.53
C ILE A 94 5.65 -5.31 -2.87
N SER A 95 6.12 -5.32 -4.12
CA SER A 95 7.22 -6.18 -4.56
C SER A 95 8.54 -5.90 -3.83
N ILE A 96 8.84 -4.65 -3.51
CA ILE A 96 10.09 -4.26 -2.85
C ILE A 96 9.97 -4.38 -1.33
N CYS A 97 8.86 -3.88 -0.75
CA CYS A 97 8.79 -3.57 0.68
C CYS A 97 8.04 -4.65 1.49
N SER A 98 7.11 -5.42 0.90
CA SER A 98 6.31 -6.39 1.66
C SER A 98 7.10 -7.54 2.25
N SER A 99 8.27 -7.86 1.68
CA SER A 99 9.15 -8.93 2.20
C SER A 99 9.66 -8.66 3.62
N GLN A 100 9.63 -7.41 4.08
CA GLN A 100 10.22 -7.00 5.35
C GLN A 100 9.27 -7.19 6.54
N ASN A 101 7.99 -6.81 6.38
CA ASN A 101 7.01 -6.78 7.47
C ASN A 101 5.56 -7.09 7.02
N GLY A 102 5.37 -7.63 5.82
CA GLY A 102 4.07 -7.86 5.18
C GLY A 102 3.59 -6.68 4.32
N GLY A 103 4.06 -5.47 4.61
CA GLY A 103 3.83 -4.27 3.80
C GLY A 103 2.38 -3.81 3.79
N HIS A 104 1.96 -3.08 4.83
CA HIS A 104 0.58 -2.58 4.88
C HIS A 104 0.38 -1.36 3.98
N PHE A 105 1.31 -0.39 4.06
CA PHE A 105 1.35 0.86 3.29
C PHE A 105 0.06 1.70 3.34
N ASN A 106 -0.85 1.40 4.28
CA ASN A 106 -2.14 2.03 4.42
C ASN A 106 -2.58 1.96 5.89
N PRO A 107 -2.91 3.09 6.53
CA PRO A 107 -3.41 3.10 7.89
C PRO A 107 -4.68 2.27 8.08
N ALA A 108 -5.58 2.24 7.08
CA ALA A 108 -6.81 1.46 7.16
C ALA A 108 -6.54 -0.06 7.24
N VAL A 109 -5.61 -0.56 6.43
CA VAL A 109 -5.16 -1.97 6.47
C VAL A 109 -4.48 -2.26 7.80
N THR A 110 -3.62 -1.35 8.26
CA THR A 110 -2.90 -1.49 9.54
C THR A 110 -3.84 -1.54 10.74
N ILE A 111 -4.85 -0.66 10.78
CA ILE A 111 -5.88 -0.65 11.83
C ILE A 111 -6.71 -1.93 11.78
N THR A 112 -7.11 -2.37 10.59
CA THR A 112 -7.88 -3.63 10.45
C THR A 112 -7.07 -4.83 10.92
N ALA A 113 -5.75 -4.86 10.64
CA ALA A 113 -4.86 -5.90 11.14
C ALA A 113 -4.72 -5.89 12.69
N VAL A 114 -4.76 -4.71 13.32
CA VAL A 114 -4.81 -4.59 14.79
C VAL A 114 -6.08 -5.23 15.33
N LEU A 115 -7.23 -4.92 14.72
CA LEU A 115 -8.54 -5.39 15.18
C LEU A 115 -8.71 -6.90 15.04
N PHE A 116 -8.28 -7.48 13.92
CA PHE A 116 -8.65 -8.86 13.56
C PHE A 116 -7.48 -9.83 13.36
N LYS A 117 -6.26 -9.34 13.13
CA LYS A 117 -5.08 -10.18 12.87
C LYS A 117 -4.01 -10.09 13.97
N LYS A 118 -4.39 -9.65 15.17
CA LYS A 118 -3.53 -9.56 16.37
C LYS A 118 -2.26 -8.71 16.15
N TYR A 119 -2.34 -7.71 15.28
CA TYR A 119 -1.21 -6.84 14.99
C TYR A 119 -0.91 -5.93 16.21
N PRO A 120 0.33 -5.86 16.72
CA PRO A 120 0.62 -5.09 17.94
C PRO A 120 0.37 -3.60 17.78
N VAL A 121 -0.45 -3.00 18.67
CA VAL A 121 -0.86 -1.59 18.62
C VAL A 121 0.33 -0.62 18.57
N ARG A 122 1.39 -0.87 19.36
CA ARG A 122 2.59 -0.03 19.38
C ARG A 122 3.37 -0.09 18.05
N THR A 123 3.33 -1.23 17.36
CA THR A 123 3.94 -1.37 16.03
C THR A 123 3.07 -0.70 14.98
N ALA A 124 1.75 -0.87 15.06
CA ALA A 124 0.78 -0.18 14.21
C ALA A 124 0.96 1.34 14.23
N ALA A 125 1.06 1.95 15.41
CA ALA A 125 1.25 3.39 15.53
C ALA A 125 2.53 3.88 14.85
N ARG A 126 3.65 3.15 15.01
CA ARG A 126 4.92 3.47 14.36
C ARG A 126 4.83 3.34 12.84
N HIS A 127 4.14 2.31 12.35
CA HIS A 127 3.95 2.09 10.91
C HIS A 127 3.05 3.16 10.30
N ILE A 128 1.92 3.52 10.94
CA ILE A 128 1.04 4.59 10.46
C ILE A 128 1.79 5.92 10.37
N PHE A 129 2.61 6.24 11.37
CA PHE A 129 3.45 7.44 11.33
C PHE A 129 4.46 7.37 10.17
N ALA A 130 5.14 6.24 9.99
CA ALA A 130 6.10 6.05 8.90
C ALA A 130 5.43 6.13 7.52
N GLN A 131 4.24 5.56 7.36
CA GLN A 131 3.41 5.64 6.15
C GLN A 131 3.11 7.10 5.79
N ILE A 132 2.60 7.89 6.75
CA ILE A 132 2.29 9.31 6.55
C ILE A 132 3.57 10.09 6.17
N LEU A 133 4.69 9.81 6.83
CA LEU A 133 5.97 10.43 6.54
C LEU A 133 6.47 10.11 5.12
N GLY A 134 6.29 8.86 4.66
CA GLY A 134 6.62 8.46 3.29
C GLY A 134 5.84 9.25 2.24
N GLY A 135 4.54 9.43 2.44
CA GLY A 135 3.68 10.21 1.56
C GLY A 135 4.04 11.70 1.57
N TYR A 136 4.31 12.25 2.75
CA TYR A 136 4.79 13.63 2.93
C TYR A 136 6.07 13.91 2.14
N ILE A 137 7.09 13.06 2.31
CA ILE A 137 8.38 13.21 1.62
C ILE A 137 8.21 13.10 0.10
N ALA A 138 7.41 12.15 -0.39
CA ALA A 138 7.15 12.01 -1.83
C ALA A 138 6.55 13.29 -2.41
N CYS A 139 5.51 13.83 -1.78
CA CYS A 139 4.85 15.05 -2.23
C CYS A 139 5.77 16.28 -2.23
N LEU A 140 6.63 16.43 -1.21
CA LEU A 140 7.63 17.52 -1.19
C LEU A 140 8.65 17.38 -2.33
N LEU A 141 9.17 16.17 -2.57
CA LEU A 141 10.12 15.95 -3.65
C LEU A 141 9.50 16.20 -5.03
N ILE A 142 8.25 15.78 -5.24
CA ILE A 142 7.53 16.03 -6.49
C ILE A 142 7.30 17.54 -6.69
N TYR A 143 6.90 18.26 -5.64
CA TYR A 143 6.80 19.72 -5.70
C TYR A 143 8.15 20.34 -6.07
N LEU A 144 9.26 19.91 -5.46
CA LEU A 144 10.59 20.43 -5.78
C LEU A 144 10.99 20.16 -7.24
N GLN A 145 10.69 18.97 -7.76
CA GLN A 145 10.96 18.59 -9.15
C GLN A 145 10.12 19.40 -10.15
N TRP A 146 8.89 19.75 -9.80
CA TRP A 146 7.97 20.51 -10.64
C TRP A 146 7.87 21.99 -10.28
N LYS A 147 8.73 22.47 -9.36
CA LYS A 147 8.59 23.78 -8.71
C LYS A 147 8.46 24.91 -9.71
N GLN A 148 9.34 24.93 -10.71
CA GLN A 148 9.36 25.97 -11.74
C GLN A 148 8.01 26.06 -12.46
N LEU A 149 7.54 24.95 -13.04
CA LEU A 149 6.27 24.91 -13.78
C LEU A 149 5.06 25.21 -12.88
N ILE A 150 5.08 24.76 -11.63
CA ILE A 150 4.03 25.09 -10.65
C ILE A 150 4.01 26.61 -10.41
N THR A 151 5.15 27.23 -10.13
CA THR A 151 5.22 28.67 -9.85
C THR A 151 4.87 29.53 -11.07
N GLU A 152 5.26 29.11 -12.28
CA GLU A 152 4.89 29.78 -13.52
C GLU A 152 3.38 29.69 -13.78
N THR A 153 2.78 28.52 -13.52
CA THR A 153 1.33 28.31 -13.62
C THR A 153 0.58 29.15 -12.60
N GLU A 154 1.05 29.21 -11.35
CA GLU A 154 0.45 30.05 -10.31
C GLU A 154 0.51 31.54 -10.67
N ALA A 155 1.64 32.01 -11.21
CA ALA A 155 1.79 33.39 -11.66
C ALA A 155 0.84 33.73 -12.82
N ALA A 156 0.70 32.82 -13.79
CA ALA A 156 -0.24 32.98 -14.90
C ALA A 156 -1.69 33.05 -14.41
N LEU A 157 -2.10 32.14 -13.51
CA LEU A 157 -3.43 32.15 -12.91
C LEU A 157 -3.69 33.39 -12.06
N ALA A 158 -2.66 33.94 -11.39
CA ALA A 158 -2.77 35.17 -10.61
C ALA A 158 -2.97 36.38 -11.52
N ALA A 159 -2.26 36.46 -12.65
CA ALA A 159 -2.42 37.53 -13.63
C ALA A 159 -3.84 37.57 -14.22
N GLU A 160 -4.50 36.42 -14.31
CA GLU A 160 -5.90 36.31 -14.74
C GLU A 160 -6.93 36.48 -13.61
N GLY A 161 -6.49 36.68 -12.37
CA GLY A 161 -7.37 36.77 -11.20
C GLY A 161 -8.09 35.46 -10.84
N LYS A 162 -7.59 34.31 -11.31
CA LYS A 162 -8.22 32.98 -11.13
C LYS A 162 -7.56 32.14 -10.03
N LEU A 163 -6.35 32.51 -9.59
CA LEU A 163 -5.56 31.68 -8.67
C LEU A 163 -6.32 31.33 -7.39
N ASP A 164 -6.87 32.32 -6.69
CA ASP A 164 -7.55 32.10 -5.40
C ASP A 164 -8.74 31.12 -5.49
N ALA A 165 -9.42 31.09 -6.63
CA ALA A 165 -10.55 30.19 -6.86
C ALA A 165 -10.13 28.76 -7.18
N ILE A 166 -8.94 28.56 -7.75
CA ILE A 166 -8.50 27.28 -8.31
C ILE A 166 -7.42 26.61 -7.46
N GLN A 167 -6.58 27.38 -6.75
CA GLN A 167 -5.35 26.89 -6.10
C GLN A 167 -5.57 25.63 -5.24
N PHE A 168 -6.62 25.62 -4.41
CA PHE A 168 -6.97 24.54 -3.49
C PHE A 168 -8.17 23.72 -3.99
N THR A 169 -8.11 23.28 -5.25
CA THR A 169 -9.13 22.42 -5.88
C THR A 169 -8.46 21.19 -6.50
N PRO A 170 -9.21 20.13 -6.86
CA PRO A 170 -8.65 18.94 -7.52
C PRO A 170 -7.88 19.22 -8.81
N HIS A 171 -8.21 20.34 -9.48
CA HIS A 171 -7.62 20.72 -10.76
C HIS A 171 -6.66 21.91 -10.64
N GLY A 172 -6.34 22.35 -9.42
CA GLY A 172 -5.41 23.44 -9.17
C GLY A 172 -3.99 22.99 -8.86
N PRO A 173 -3.03 23.93 -8.80
CA PRO A 173 -1.64 23.65 -8.43
C PRO A 173 -1.46 22.80 -7.17
N ALA A 174 -2.17 23.11 -6.08
CA ALA A 174 -2.06 22.32 -4.85
C ALA A 174 -2.72 20.94 -4.98
N GLY A 175 -3.69 20.79 -5.90
CA GLY A 175 -4.38 19.55 -6.25
C GLY A 175 -3.48 18.46 -6.82
N ILE A 176 -2.27 18.83 -7.26
CA ILE A 176 -1.24 17.88 -7.64
C ILE A 176 -0.92 16.98 -6.44
N ILE A 177 -0.56 17.58 -5.29
CA ILE A 177 -0.01 16.84 -4.15
C ILE A 177 -1.05 16.54 -3.06
N ALA A 178 -2.05 17.40 -2.87
CA ALA A 178 -3.10 17.24 -1.87
C ALA A 178 -4.48 17.07 -2.54
N LEU A 179 -5.39 16.39 -1.85
CA LEU A 179 -6.74 16.13 -2.35
C LEU A 179 -7.71 17.18 -1.83
N TYR A 180 -8.58 17.70 -2.69
CA TYR A 180 -9.57 18.70 -2.30
C TYR A 180 -10.95 18.27 -2.77
N ALA A 181 -11.99 18.87 -2.19
CA ALA A 181 -13.34 18.69 -2.72
C ALA A 181 -13.49 19.46 -4.03
N THR A 182 -14.18 18.87 -4.99
CA THR A 182 -14.59 19.59 -6.20
C THR A 182 -15.52 20.75 -5.79
N PRO A 183 -15.31 22.00 -6.25
CA PRO A 183 -16.19 23.10 -5.93
C PRO A 183 -17.66 22.80 -6.26
N GLY A 184 -18.56 23.06 -5.32
CA GLY A 184 -20.00 22.77 -5.47
C GLY A 184 -20.40 21.30 -5.29
N SER A 185 -19.46 20.39 -5.03
CA SER A 185 -19.77 18.98 -4.77
C SER A 185 -20.39 18.77 -3.39
N SER A 186 -21.29 17.77 -3.29
CA SER A 186 -21.85 17.34 -2.01
C SER A 186 -20.86 16.47 -1.25
N VAL A 187 -20.57 16.86 0.00
CA VAL A 187 -19.72 16.10 0.93
C VAL A 187 -20.27 14.68 1.14
N GLY A 188 -21.60 14.51 1.18
CA GLY A 188 -22.23 13.19 1.33
C GLY A 188 -22.01 12.27 0.12
N ILE A 189 -22.03 12.82 -1.10
CA ILE A 189 -21.75 12.06 -2.32
C ILE A 189 -20.27 11.66 -2.36
N ALA A 190 -19.37 12.58 -2.01
CA ALA A 190 -17.93 12.29 -1.91
C ALA A 190 -17.65 11.20 -0.86
N PHE A 191 -18.35 11.21 0.28
CA PHE A 191 -18.27 10.15 1.28
C PHE A 191 -18.66 8.78 0.71
N ILE A 192 -19.81 8.69 0.04
CA ILE A 192 -20.29 7.44 -0.55
C ILE A 192 -19.28 6.92 -1.58
N ASN A 193 -18.76 7.81 -2.43
CA ASN A 193 -17.76 7.45 -3.43
C ASN A 193 -16.49 6.88 -2.75
N GLU A 194 -15.96 7.59 -1.75
CA GLU A 194 -14.78 7.15 -1.01
C GLU A 194 -15.02 5.81 -0.29
N PHE A 195 -16.19 5.63 0.33
CA PHE A 195 -16.54 4.43 1.08
C PHE A 195 -16.66 3.21 0.17
N VAL A 196 -17.38 3.32 -0.95
CA VAL A 196 -17.59 2.20 -1.89
C VAL A 196 -16.27 1.78 -2.53
N ASN A 197 -15.46 2.74 -2.99
CA ASN A 197 -14.16 2.44 -3.57
C ASN A 197 -13.20 1.84 -2.55
N GLY A 198 -13.16 2.39 -1.33
CA GLY A 198 -12.38 1.83 -0.22
C GLY A 198 -12.80 0.40 0.14
N PHE A 199 -14.09 0.10 0.08
CA PHE A 199 -14.61 -1.25 0.32
C PHE A 199 -14.15 -2.23 -0.76
N VAL A 200 -14.26 -1.86 -2.04
CA VAL A 200 -13.81 -2.71 -3.16
C VAL A 200 -12.31 -2.98 -3.08
N ILE A 201 -11.51 -1.93 -2.84
CA ILE A 201 -10.05 -2.07 -2.63
C ILE A 201 -9.77 -3.01 -1.46
N GLY A 202 -10.42 -2.78 -0.32
CA GLY A 202 -10.27 -3.62 0.86
C GLY A 202 -10.58 -5.09 0.57
N LEU A 203 -11.66 -5.36 -0.17
CA LEU A 203 -12.10 -6.72 -0.48
C LEU A 203 -11.05 -7.45 -1.33
N VAL A 204 -10.47 -6.77 -2.32
CA VAL A 204 -9.38 -7.34 -3.15
C VAL A 204 -8.12 -7.55 -2.32
N ILE A 205 -7.75 -6.62 -1.45
CA ILE A 205 -6.60 -6.78 -0.55
C ILE A 205 -6.77 -8.03 0.32
N TRP A 206 -7.94 -8.20 0.95
CA TRP A 206 -8.21 -9.36 1.80
C TRP A 206 -8.22 -10.68 1.01
N ALA A 207 -8.72 -10.66 -0.23
CA ALA A 207 -8.62 -11.79 -1.13
C ALA A 207 -7.17 -12.15 -1.51
N CYS A 208 -6.31 -11.14 -1.69
CA CYS A 208 -4.90 -11.33 -2.05
C CYS A 208 -4.04 -11.85 -0.90
N VAL A 209 -4.40 -11.56 0.36
CA VAL A 209 -3.65 -12.03 1.53
C VAL A 209 -4.20 -13.34 2.10
N ASP A 210 -5.28 -13.87 1.53
CA ASP A 210 -5.79 -15.20 1.85
C ASP A 210 -4.91 -16.29 1.22
N PRO A 211 -4.17 -17.09 2.02
CA PRO A 211 -3.25 -18.08 1.48
C PRO A 211 -3.95 -19.28 0.83
N THR A 212 -5.27 -19.43 1.02
CA THR A 212 -6.10 -20.49 0.43
C THR A 212 -6.66 -20.09 -0.94
N ASN A 213 -6.57 -18.81 -1.32
CA ASN A 213 -7.06 -18.33 -2.60
C ASN A 213 -6.09 -18.68 -3.74
N HIS A 214 -6.33 -19.79 -4.42
CA HIS A 214 -5.45 -20.28 -5.49
C HIS A 214 -5.43 -19.39 -6.74
N PHE A 215 -6.44 -18.53 -6.95
CA PHE A 215 -6.45 -17.59 -8.08
C PHE A 215 -5.47 -16.42 -7.90
N LEU A 216 -5.03 -16.16 -6.67
CA LEU A 216 -4.16 -15.02 -6.33
C LEU A 216 -2.84 -15.50 -5.70
N PRO A 217 -1.99 -16.23 -6.45
CA PRO A 217 -0.68 -16.62 -5.93
C PRO A 217 0.18 -15.39 -5.59
N PRO A 218 1.13 -15.49 -4.63
CA PRO A 218 1.89 -14.34 -4.15
C PRO A 218 2.56 -13.47 -5.23
N ALA A 219 2.94 -14.06 -6.37
CA ALA A 219 3.56 -13.35 -7.48
C ALA A 219 2.63 -12.35 -8.20
N VAL A 220 1.32 -12.58 -8.21
CA VAL A 220 0.36 -11.69 -8.91
C VAL A 220 -0.24 -10.63 -7.99
N VAL A 221 -0.18 -10.84 -6.67
CA VAL A 221 -0.73 -9.93 -5.65
C VAL A 221 -0.36 -8.45 -5.85
N PRO A 222 0.92 -8.08 -6.10
CA PRO A 222 1.29 -6.68 -6.29
C PRO A 222 0.52 -6.00 -7.42
N TRP A 223 0.31 -6.72 -8.52
CA TRP A 223 -0.31 -6.20 -9.74
C TRP A 223 -1.83 -6.19 -9.66
N VAL A 224 -2.44 -7.19 -9.02
CA VAL A 224 -3.89 -7.22 -8.81
C VAL A 224 -4.33 -6.06 -7.90
N ILE A 225 -3.60 -5.82 -6.81
CA ILE A 225 -3.88 -4.67 -5.93
C ILE A 225 -3.64 -3.36 -6.68
N GLY A 226 -2.51 -3.23 -7.38
CA GLY A 226 -2.20 -2.02 -8.17
C GLY A 226 -3.26 -1.72 -9.24
N LEU A 227 -3.67 -2.71 -10.02
CA LEU A 227 -4.71 -2.55 -11.05
C LEU A 227 -6.08 -2.24 -10.46
N THR A 228 -6.40 -2.76 -9.27
CA THR A 228 -7.64 -2.40 -8.55
C THR A 228 -7.64 -0.91 -8.22
N TYR A 229 -6.52 -0.37 -7.73
CA TYR A 229 -6.36 1.08 -7.55
C TYR A 229 -6.49 1.85 -8.86
N ALA A 230 -5.93 1.34 -9.97
CA ALA A 230 -6.07 1.95 -11.29
C ALA A 230 -7.54 2.10 -11.71
N ILE A 231 -8.31 1.00 -11.59
CA ILE A 231 -9.74 0.96 -11.95
C ILE A 231 -10.52 2.00 -11.15
N VAL A 232 -10.30 2.07 -9.82
CA VAL A 232 -11.04 3.04 -9.02
C VAL A 232 -10.63 4.48 -9.34
N ILE A 233 -9.36 4.74 -9.65
CA ILE A 233 -8.88 6.06 -10.03
C ILE A 233 -9.50 6.50 -11.37
N TRP A 234 -9.49 5.64 -12.38
CA TRP A 234 -10.05 5.94 -13.70
C TRP A 234 -11.56 6.14 -13.66
N GLY A 235 -12.28 5.35 -12.86
CA GLY A 235 -13.74 5.42 -12.78
C GLY A 235 -14.26 6.53 -11.88
N TYR A 236 -13.57 6.83 -10.76
CA TYR A 236 -14.22 7.51 -9.64
C TYR A 236 -13.42 8.67 -9.03
N SER A 237 -12.16 8.90 -9.43
CA SER A 237 -11.38 10.02 -8.89
C SER A 237 -11.94 11.42 -9.21
N PRO A 238 -12.59 11.69 -10.37
CA PRO A 238 -13.18 13.01 -10.62
C PRO A 238 -14.29 13.41 -9.63
N VAL A 239 -14.90 12.43 -8.95
CA VAL A 239 -15.97 12.62 -7.97
C VAL A 239 -15.42 12.68 -6.52
N GLY A 240 -14.09 12.59 -6.37
CA GLY A 240 -13.38 12.64 -5.09
C GLY A 240 -13.00 11.24 -4.60
N LEU A 241 -11.71 10.91 -4.67
CA LEU A 241 -11.16 9.63 -4.23
C LEU A 241 -9.81 9.85 -3.54
N THR A 242 -9.68 9.26 -2.36
CA THR A 242 -8.49 9.26 -1.51
C THR A 242 -7.89 7.86 -1.40
N ALA A 243 -8.71 6.86 -1.08
CA ALA A 243 -8.41 5.45 -0.90
C ALA A 243 -7.34 5.10 0.17
N ASN A 244 -6.55 6.06 0.66
CA ASN A 244 -5.46 5.84 1.58
C ASN A 244 -5.18 7.07 2.45
N SER A 245 -5.32 6.91 3.77
CA SER A 245 -5.13 7.98 4.75
C SER A 245 -3.71 8.52 4.78
N ALA A 246 -2.68 7.67 4.58
CA ALA A 246 -1.29 8.11 4.57
C ALA A 246 -0.96 8.94 3.32
N ARG A 247 -1.54 8.60 2.18
CA ARG A 247 -1.44 9.39 0.94
C ARG A 247 -2.06 10.77 1.10
N ASP A 248 -3.21 10.84 1.76
CA ASP A 248 -3.94 12.10 1.94
C ASP A 248 -3.31 12.98 3.01
N ILE A 249 -3.14 12.47 4.23
CA ILE A 249 -2.54 13.22 5.33
C ILE A 249 -1.12 13.66 4.96
N GLY A 250 -0.31 12.77 4.37
CA GLY A 250 1.04 13.11 3.90
C GLY A 250 1.02 14.23 2.86
N GLY A 251 0.16 14.12 1.84
CA GLY A 251 0.01 15.15 0.81
C GLY A 251 -0.48 16.50 1.35
N ARG A 252 -1.45 16.49 2.27
CA ARG A 252 -1.95 17.70 2.94
C ARG A 252 -0.90 18.37 3.81
N LEU A 253 -0.12 17.60 4.57
CA LEU A 253 1.01 18.14 5.34
C LEU A 253 2.04 18.79 4.41
N ALA A 254 2.32 18.19 3.25
CA ALA A 254 3.21 18.77 2.25
C ALA A 254 2.64 20.07 1.69
N ALA A 255 1.35 20.08 1.33
CA ALA A 255 0.66 21.27 0.86
C ALA A 255 0.65 22.41 1.89
N MET A 256 0.42 22.10 3.18
CA MET A 256 0.49 23.10 4.24
C MET A 256 1.91 23.62 4.49
N THR A 257 2.93 22.81 4.23
CA THR A 257 4.33 23.24 4.28
C THR A 257 4.65 24.27 3.18
N ILE A 258 4.04 24.11 2.00
CA ILE A 258 4.31 24.94 0.82
C ILE A 258 3.43 26.20 0.79
N TRP A 259 2.12 26.05 0.98
CA TRP A 259 1.12 27.11 0.80
C TRP A 259 0.46 27.58 2.10
N GLY A 260 0.92 27.08 3.25
CA GLY A 260 0.39 27.44 4.56
C GLY A 260 -0.95 26.78 4.91
N THR A 261 -1.55 27.19 6.02
CA THR A 261 -2.71 26.53 6.64
C THR A 261 -3.98 26.54 5.79
N LYS A 262 -4.09 27.45 4.81
CA LYS A 262 -5.18 27.47 3.82
C LYS A 262 -5.24 26.19 2.97
N ALA A 263 -4.10 25.52 2.80
CA ALA A 263 -3.99 24.25 2.07
C ALA A 263 -4.49 23.02 2.84
N SER A 264 -5.00 23.19 4.07
CA SER A 264 -5.49 22.07 4.90
C SER A 264 -6.65 21.29 4.25
N GLY A 265 -7.44 21.94 3.40
CA GLY A 265 -8.62 21.35 2.75
C GLY A 265 -9.90 21.38 3.60
N GLY A 266 -9.87 22.04 4.76
CA GLY A 266 -11.05 22.32 5.58
C GLY A 266 -11.81 21.06 6.01
N SER A 267 -13.14 21.13 5.98
CA SER A 267 -14.02 20.03 6.43
C SER A 267 -13.89 18.74 5.60
N TYR A 268 -13.46 18.85 4.34
CA TYR A 268 -13.23 17.69 3.48
C TYR A 268 -12.05 16.83 3.94
N ALA A 269 -11.06 17.43 4.62
CA ALA A 269 -9.84 16.73 5.00
C ALA A 269 -10.09 15.54 5.92
N ALA A 270 -11.00 15.67 6.90
CA ALA A 270 -11.34 14.59 7.80
C ALA A 270 -12.05 13.44 7.07
N LEU A 271 -12.96 13.77 6.14
CA LEU A 271 -13.66 12.79 5.33
C LEU A 271 -12.67 12.00 4.46
N ALA A 272 -11.82 12.71 3.72
CA ALA A 272 -10.81 12.11 2.86
C ALA A 272 -9.87 11.17 3.63
N ALA A 273 -9.37 11.62 4.78
CA ALA A 273 -8.41 10.86 5.56
C ALA A 273 -9.00 9.64 6.28
N LEU A 274 -10.27 9.69 6.70
CA LEU A 274 -10.83 8.70 7.62
C LEU A 274 -11.81 7.70 7.00
N THR A 275 -12.45 8.02 5.88
CA THR A 275 -13.55 7.20 5.32
C THR A 275 -13.10 5.83 4.84
N ASN A 276 -11.87 5.70 4.36
CA ASN A 276 -11.29 4.43 3.93
C ASN A 276 -11.12 3.42 5.09
N ILE A 277 -11.03 3.87 6.35
CA ILE A 277 -10.86 3.00 7.54
C ILE A 277 -12.10 2.11 7.76
N PRO A 278 -13.32 2.65 7.99
CA PRO A 278 -14.50 1.83 8.16
C PRO A 278 -14.83 1.01 6.90
N ALA A 279 -14.52 1.52 5.70
CA ALA A 279 -14.70 0.79 4.46
C ALA A 279 -13.82 -0.48 4.39
N THR A 280 -12.53 -0.35 4.77
CA THR A 280 -11.59 -1.49 4.80
C THR A 280 -11.94 -2.50 5.88
N ILE A 281 -12.42 -2.04 7.04
CA ILE A 281 -12.91 -2.89 8.13
C ILE A 281 -14.13 -3.69 7.66
N LEU A 282 -15.11 -3.04 7.03
CA LEU A 282 -16.29 -3.72 6.50
C LEU A 282 -15.91 -4.74 5.42
N ALA A 283 -14.96 -4.40 4.54
CA ALA A 283 -14.46 -5.32 3.53
C ALA A 283 -13.82 -6.56 4.15
N TYR A 284 -13.07 -6.41 5.25
CA TYR A 284 -12.53 -7.53 6.00
C TYR A 284 -13.62 -8.44 6.54
N ILE A 285 -14.63 -7.85 7.20
CA ILE A 285 -15.75 -8.60 7.79
C ILE A 285 -16.48 -9.38 6.70
N VAL A 286 -16.78 -8.75 5.56
CA VAL A 286 -17.43 -9.44 4.43
C VAL A 286 -16.56 -10.55 3.87
N TYR A 287 -15.25 -10.30 3.69
CA TYR A 287 -14.34 -11.32 3.20
C TYR A 287 -14.28 -12.54 4.13
N GLU A 288 -14.07 -12.29 5.43
CA GLU A 288 -13.93 -13.33 6.44
C GLU A 288 -15.22 -14.14 6.63
N VAL A 289 -16.39 -13.50 6.57
CA VAL A 289 -17.69 -14.19 6.76
C VAL A 289 -18.14 -14.95 5.52
N CYS A 290 -17.89 -14.41 4.32
CA CYS A 290 -18.47 -14.96 3.09
C CYS A 290 -17.51 -15.81 2.26
N PHE A 291 -16.20 -15.52 2.32
CA PHE A 291 -15.23 -16.07 1.36
C PHE A 291 -14.10 -16.87 2.01
N ALA A 292 -13.68 -16.51 3.22
CA ALA A 292 -12.66 -17.23 3.96
C ALA A 292 -13.20 -18.60 4.42
N ASP A 293 -12.38 -19.64 4.25
CA ASP A 293 -12.75 -21.00 4.62
C ASP A 293 -11.51 -21.76 5.09
N SER A 294 -11.48 -22.06 6.40
CA SER A 294 -10.36 -22.77 7.04
C SER A 294 -10.20 -24.23 6.59
N SER A 295 -11.20 -24.80 5.91
CA SER A 295 -11.13 -26.17 5.37
C SER A 295 -10.40 -26.26 4.03
N ARG A 296 -10.17 -25.12 3.35
CA ARG A 296 -9.48 -25.09 2.06
C ARG A 296 -8.00 -25.36 2.22
N GLY A 297 -7.46 -26.14 1.29
CA GLY A 297 -6.03 -26.37 1.18
C GLY A 297 -5.27 -25.06 0.92
N LEU A 298 -4.11 -24.92 1.56
CA LEU A 298 -3.20 -23.82 1.25
C LEU A 298 -2.71 -23.95 -0.19
N SER A 299 -2.56 -22.82 -0.89
CA SER A 299 -1.89 -22.82 -2.18
C SER A 299 -0.44 -23.31 -2.03
N PRO A 300 0.17 -23.94 -3.05
CA PRO A 300 1.45 -24.65 -2.89
C PRO A 300 2.56 -23.81 -2.26
N LEU A 301 2.72 -22.55 -2.70
CA LEU A 301 3.78 -21.66 -2.20
C LEU A 301 3.62 -21.33 -0.69
N PRO A 302 2.47 -20.81 -0.22
CA PRO A 302 2.17 -20.72 1.20
C PRO A 302 2.28 -22.05 1.94
N ALA A 303 1.79 -23.16 1.38
CA ALA A 303 1.85 -24.47 2.01
C ALA A 303 3.31 -24.90 2.30
N PHE A 304 4.21 -24.72 1.33
CA PHE A 304 5.65 -24.99 1.52
C PHE A 304 6.27 -24.05 2.57
N ALA A 305 5.91 -22.77 2.57
CA ALA A 305 6.39 -21.80 3.56
C ALA A 305 5.89 -22.12 4.98
N PHE A 306 4.62 -22.48 5.14
CA PHE A 306 4.01 -22.85 6.42
C PHE A 306 4.54 -24.20 6.94
N ALA A 307 4.61 -25.22 6.08
CA ALA A 307 5.21 -26.51 6.46
C ALA A 307 6.67 -26.34 6.91
N ARG A 308 7.43 -25.44 6.26
CA ARG A 308 8.79 -25.08 6.66
C ARG A 308 8.83 -24.33 7.99
N ALA A 309 7.91 -23.39 8.23
CA ALA A 309 7.83 -22.67 9.50
C ALA A 309 7.46 -23.57 10.69
N LEU A 310 6.67 -24.62 10.46
CA LEU A 310 6.32 -25.61 11.48
C LEU A 310 7.47 -26.58 11.81
N THR A 311 8.37 -26.82 10.86
CA THR A 311 9.46 -27.81 10.99
C THR A 311 10.80 -27.20 11.39
N ASP A 312 11.03 -25.93 11.12
CA ASP A 312 12.24 -25.21 11.52
C ASP A 312 11.90 -23.97 12.35
N PRO A 313 12.16 -23.98 13.68
CA PRO A 313 11.91 -22.84 14.55
C PRO A 313 12.80 -21.63 14.22
N ASN A 314 13.85 -21.81 13.40
CA ASN A 314 14.72 -20.77 12.89
C ASN A 314 14.43 -20.36 11.44
N ALA A 315 13.40 -20.92 10.79
CA ALA A 315 13.04 -20.56 9.42
C ALA A 315 12.62 -19.08 9.36
N ARG A 316 13.48 -18.26 8.76
CA ARG A 316 13.22 -16.84 8.50
C ARG A 316 12.92 -16.66 7.01
N GLY A 317 11.66 -16.38 6.69
CA GLY A 317 11.16 -16.07 5.34
C GLY A 317 9.64 -15.97 5.33
N ILE A 318 9.11 -14.92 4.68
CA ILE A 318 7.69 -14.54 4.56
C ILE A 318 6.85 -14.90 5.80
N GLN A 319 7.03 -14.12 6.88
CA GLN A 319 6.11 -14.18 8.01
C GLN A 319 4.80 -13.50 7.61
N TYR A 320 3.83 -14.27 7.11
CA TYR A 320 2.43 -13.89 7.25
C TYR A 320 2.12 -13.92 8.75
N SER A 321 1.82 -12.75 9.34
CA SER A 321 1.63 -12.49 10.78
C SER A 321 1.61 -13.74 11.68
N ASN A 322 2.79 -14.19 12.10
CA ASN A 322 2.95 -15.36 12.95
C ASN A 322 2.65 -14.98 14.41
N HIS A 323 1.41 -15.15 14.83
CA HIS A 323 1.10 -15.42 16.24
C HIS A 323 0.30 -16.73 16.32
N ALA A 324 1.08 -17.81 16.22
CA ALA A 324 0.83 -19.21 16.59
C ALA A 324 -0.63 -19.58 16.94
N ILE A 325 -1.26 -20.32 16.03
CA ILE A 325 -2.27 -21.32 16.42
C ILE A 325 -1.50 -22.62 16.61
N ALA A 326 -1.37 -23.08 17.86
CA ALA A 326 -0.93 -24.44 18.11
C ALA A 326 -1.93 -25.41 17.45
N PRO A 327 -1.49 -26.47 16.77
CA PRO A 327 -2.40 -27.39 16.12
C PRO A 327 -3.30 -28.06 17.17
N SER A 328 -4.61 -27.81 17.10
CA SER A 328 -5.57 -28.58 17.88
C SER A 328 -5.59 -30.02 17.34
N SER A 329 -5.50 -30.98 18.24
CA SER A 329 -5.36 -32.43 17.99
C SER A 329 -6.60 -33.12 17.39
N ARG A 330 -7.26 -32.53 16.39
CA ARG A 330 -8.40 -33.15 15.71
C ARG A 330 -8.02 -33.53 14.28
N THR A 331 -7.52 -34.75 14.13
CA THR A 331 -7.57 -35.49 12.87
C THR A 331 -9.03 -35.73 12.53
N ALA A 332 -9.57 -34.99 11.55
CA ALA A 332 -10.83 -35.32 10.91
C ALA A 332 -10.49 -35.86 9.51
N GLU A 333 -10.87 -37.12 9.26
CA GLU A 333 -10.78 -37.75 7.94
C GLU A 333 -11.62 -36.95 6.93
N ALA A 334 -10.97 -36.29 5.99
CA ALA A 334 -11.65 -35.65 4.87
C ALA A 334 -11.95 -36.70 3.78
N LYS A 335 -13.24 -36.96 3.52
CA LYS A 335 -13.66 -37.71 2.33
C LYS A 335 -13.50 -36.84 1.08
N PRO A 336 -12.99 -37.37 -0.03
CA PRO A 336 -12.83 -36.61 -1.26
C PRO A 336 -14.21 -36.42 -1.94
N HIS A 337 -14.67 -35.18 -2.03
CA HIS A 337 -15.70 -34.81 -3.00
C HIS A 337 -15.01 -34.27 -4.25
N THR A 338 -15.04 -35.06 -5.32
CA THR A 338 -14.68 -34.66 -6.67
C THR A 338 -15.76 -33.71 -7.21
N ALA A 339 -15.43 -32.43 -7.36
CA ALA A 339 -16.17 -31.52 -8.21
C ALA A 339 -15.39 -31.37 -9.52
N GLU A 340 -15.93 -31.90 -10.61
CA GLU A 340 -15.52 -31.59 -11.97
C GLU A 340 -15.77 -30.11 -12.24
N ILE A 341 -14.78 -29.39 -12.79
CA ILE A 341 -14.98 -28.04 -13.33
C ILE A 341 -14.22 -27.92 -14.64
N TRP A 342 -14.96 -27.42 -15.64
CA TRP A 342 -14.54 -26.99 -16.98
C TRP A 342 -13.69 -25.74 -16.97
#